data_AF-A0AA46PKL6-F1
#
_entry.id   AF-A0AA46PKL6-F1
#
_cell.length_a   1.000
_cell.length_b   1.000
_cell.length_c   1.000
_cell.angle_alpha   90.00
_cell.angle_beta   90.00
_cell.angle_gamma   90.00
#
_symmetry.space_group_name_H-M   'P 1'
#
loop_
_entity.id
_entity.type
_entity.pdbx_description
1 polymer ?
#
loop_
_entity_poly.entity_id
_entity_poly.type
_entity_poly.pdbx_seq_one_letter_code
_entity_poly.pdbx_strand_id
1 'polypeptide(L)'
;MNNYDKSKLISLLDSATIASILRLYGLTYKHLAIRFNITREAIHYRMKTDCWKPYEREMLLDLFVSYGMEMAELMLIHQMINKKKVL
;
A
#
# COMPACT_ATOMS: atom_id res chain seq x y z
N MET A 1 14.22 18.65 -2.91
CA MET A 1 13.75 17.39 -2.28
C MET A 1 12.37 17.68 -1.73
N ASN A 2 11.30 17.18 -2.36
CA ASN A 2 9.95 17.39 -1.85
C ASN A 2 9.83 16.67 -0.50
N ASN A 3 9.80 17.42 0.59
CA ASN A 3 9.54 16.93 1.94
C ASN A 3 8.06 16.55 2.05
N TYR A 4 7.66 15.46 1.40
CA TYR A 4 6.36 14.87 1.66
C TYR A 4 6.37 14.31 3.09
N ASP A 5 5.37 14.71 3.86
CA ASP A 5 5.17 14.21 5.21
C ASP A 5 4.86 12.71 5.13
N LYS A 6 5.80 11.87 5.61
CA LYS A 6 5.69 10.40 5.56
C LYS A 6 4.37 9.93 6.17
N SER A 7 3.88 10.63 7.21
CA SER A 7 2.59 10.33 7.86
C SER A 7 1.39 10.46 6.91
N LYS A 8 1.41 11.47 6.03
CA LYS A 8 0.37 11.65 5.01
C LYS A 8 0.44 10.58 3.94
N LEU A 9 1.62 10.11 3.55
CA LEU A 9 1.75 9.04 2.57
C LEU A 9 1.24 7.70 3.14
N ILE A 10 1.56 7.43 4.40
CA ILE A 10 1.09 6.24 5.12
C ILE A 10 -0.44 6.20 5.21
N SER A 11 -1.10 7.35 5.41
CA SER A 11 -2.56 7.40 5.51
C SER A 11 -3.26 7.09 4.18
N LEU A 12 -2.58 7.21 3.04
CA LEU A 12 -3.11 6.84 1.72
C LEU A 12 -3.09 5.32 1.46
N LEU A 13 -2.33 4.54 2.25
CA LEU A 13 -2.15 3.11 2.05
C LEU A 13 -3.29 2.26 2.62
N ASP A 14 -4.55 2.55 2.23
CA ASP A 14 -5.67 1.66 2.50
C ASP A 14 -5.55 0.34 1.72
N SER A 15 -6.28 -0.70 2.12
CA SER A 15 -6.25 -2.01 1.45
C SER A 15 -6.51 -1.94 -0.06
N ALA A 16 -7.35 -1.04 -0.55
CA ALA A 16 -7.66 -0.94 -1.98
C ALA A 16 -6.47 -0.34 -2.75
N THR A 17 -5.83 0.67 -2.18
CA THR A 17 -4.62 1.32 -2.67
C THR A 17 -3.46 0.32 -2.68
N ILE A 18 -3.23 -0.38 -1.56
CA ILE A 18 -2.21 -1.44 -1.46
C ILE A 18 -2.46 -2.51 -2.54
N ALA A 19 -3.69 -2.99 -2.71
CA ALA A 19 -4.01 -4.02 -3.70
C ALA A 19 -3.70 -3.57 -5.13
N SER A 20 -3.97 -2.30 -5.44
CA SER A 20 -3.72 -1.75 -6.77
C SER A 20 -2.24 -1.57 -7.05
N ILE A 21 -1.48 -1.09 -6.07
CA ILE A 21 -0.02 -0.98 -6.17
C ILE A 21 0.60 -2.38 -6.35
N LEU A 22 0.19 -3.36 -5.54
CA LEU A 22 0.69 -4.74 -5.69
C LEU A 22 0.49 -5.25 -7.12
N ARG A 23 -0.68 -4.98 -7.72
CA ARG A 23 -1.00 -5.40 -9.09
C ARG A 23 -0.11 -4.72 -10.13
N LEU A 24 0.11 -3.42 -10.01
CA LEU A 24 0.94 -2.64 -10.95
C LEU A 24 2.40 -3.11 -10.91
N TYR A 25 2.90 -3.45 -9.72
CA TYR A 25 4.28 -3.88 -9.50
C TYR A 25 4.49 -5.41 -9.62
N GLY A 26 3.47 -6.17 -10.02
CA GLY A 26 3.56 -7.63 -10.14
C GLY A 26 3.79 -8.36 -8.81
N LEU A 27 3.49 -7.69 -7.68
CA LEU A 27 3.64 -8.23 -6.34
C LEU A 27 2.39 -9.02 -5.94
N THR A 28 2.60 -10.01 -5.07
CA THR A 28 1.54 -10.90 -4.59
C THR A 28 1.57 -10.98 -3.07
N TYR A 29 0.51 -11.51 -2.47
CA TYR A 29 0.45 -11.72 -1.01
C TYR A 29 1.56 -12.64 -0.49
N LYS A 30 2.16 -13.48 -1.35
CA LYS A 30 3.36 -14.26 -0.99
C LYS A 30 4.56 -13.36 -0.69
N HIS A 31 4.76 -12.31 -1.49
CA HIS A 31 5.85 -11.35 -1.28
C HIS A 31 5.67 -10.59 0.04
N LEU A 32 4.43 -10.19 0.35
CA LEU A 32 4.13 -9.56 1.63
C LEU A 32 4.31 -10.53 2.79
N ALA A 33 3.83 -11.78 2.68
CA ALA A 33 4.00 -12.80 3.71
C ALA A 33 5.48 -13.00 4.08
N ILE A 34 6.38 -13.05 3.08
CA ILE A 34 7.83 -13.11 3.30
C ILE A 34 8.34 -11.84 3.97
N ARG A 35 7.96 -10.66 3.48
CA ARG A 35 8.43 -9.36 4.01
C ARG A 35 8.02 -9.13 5.46
N PHE A 36 6.83 -9.55 5.84
CA PHE A 36 6.28 -9.39 7.19
C PHE A 36 6.53 -10.59 8.11
N ASN A 37 7.13 -11.66 7.59
CA ASN A 37 7.31 -12.93 8.30
C ASN A 37 5.99 -13.46 8.91
N ILE A 38 4.91 -13.42 8.14
CA ILE A 38 3.59 -13.93 8.53
C ILE A 38 2.99 -14.79 7.42
N THR A 39 1.92 -15.52 7.72
CA THR A 39 1.26 -16.39 6.74
C THR A 39 0.51 -15.59 5.68
N ARG A 40 0.23 -16.22 4.53
CA ARG A 40 -0.56 -15.59 3.46
C ARG A 40 -2.00 -15.32 3.90
N GLU A 41 -2.53 -16.15 4.80
CA GLU A 41 -3.85 -16.02 5.39
C GLU A 41 -3.92 -14.77 6.28
N ALA A 42 -2.86 -14.48 7.04
CA ALA A 42 -2.77 -13.26 7.85
C ALA A 42 -2.73 -12.00 6.96
N ILE A 43 -1.98 -12.03 5.85
CA ILE A 43 -2.00 -10.95 4.85
C ILE A 43 -3.39 -10.80 4.25
N HIS A 44 -4.01 -11.91 3.84
CA HIS A 44 -5.35 -11.88 3.27
C HIS A 44 -6.37 -11.28 4.25
N TYR A 45 -6.32 -11.66 5.53
CA TYR A 45 -7.16 -11.11 6.57
C TYR A 45 -6.97 -9.60 6.70
N ARG A 46 -5.72 -9.12 6.79
CA ARG A 46 -5.38 -7.69 6.88
C ARG A 46 -5.87 -6.89 5.68
N MET A 47 -5.70 -7.43 4.48
CA MET A 47 -6.22 -6.81 3.26
C MET A 47 -7.75 -6.73 3.28
N LYS A 48 -8.44 -7.78 3.78
CA LYS A 48 -9.89 -7.82 3.85
C LYS A 48 -10.49 -6.86 4.89
N THR A 49 -9.82 -6.70 6.04
CA THR A 49 -10.33 -5.90 7.17
C THR A 49 -9.68 -4.52 7.31
N ASP A 50 -8.69 -4.22 6.47
CA ASP A 50 -7.83 -3.02 6.54
C ASP A 50 -7.21 -2.77 7.92
N CYS A 51 -6.93 -3.84 8.67
CA CYS A 51 -6.38 -3.76 10.04
C CYS A 51 -4.85 -3.61 10.09
N TRP A 52 -4.26 -2.96 9.09
CA TRP A 52 -2.82 -2.68 9.05
C TRP A 52 -2.43 -1.70 10.16
N LYS A 53 -1.42 -2.07 10.95
CA LYS A 53 -0.86 -1.16 11.96
C LYS A 53 -0.03 -0.07 11.27
N PRO A 54 0.12 1.12 11.88
CA PRO A 54 0.89 2.22 11.28
C PRO A 54 2.30 1.82 10.83
N TYR A 55 3.05 1.09 11.68
CA TYR A 55 4.40 0.62 11.33
C TYR A 55 4.40 -0.38 10.16
N GLU A 56 3.32 -1.14 9.94
CA GLU A 56 3.23 -2.07 8.82
C GLU A 56 2.97 -1.34 7.51
N ARG A 57 2.19 -0.25 7.57
CA ARG A 57 2.02 0.65 6.43
C ARG A 57 3.30 1.39 6.08
N GLU A 58 4.13 1.74 7.07
CA GLU A 58 5.49 2.24 6.83
C GLU A 58 6.34 1.21 6.08
N MET A 59 6.33 -0.05 6.52
CA MET A 59 7.05 -1.12 5.84
C MET A 59 6.55 -1.37 4.41
N LEU A 60 5.24 -1.21 4.17
CA LEU A 60 4.66 -1.28 2.82
C LEU A 60 5.13 -0.10 1.95
N LEU A 61 5.13 1.12 2.49
CA LEU A 61 5.62 2.30 1.78
C LEU A 61 7.09 2.10 1.38
N ASP A 62 7.94 1.70 2.33
CA ASP A 62 9.36 1.47 2.09
C ASP A 62 9.57 0.32 1.07
N LEU A 63 8.72 -0.72 1.11
CA LEU A 63 8.72 -1.79 0.10
C LEU A 63 8.42 -1.23 -1.29
N PHE A 64 7.33 -0.48 -1.46
CA PHE A 64 6.96 0.05 -2.77
C PHE A 64 8.00 1.01 -3.34
N VAL A 65 8.55 1.89 -2.49
CA VAL A 65 9.66 2.77 -2.88
C VAL A 65 10.89 1.97 -3.32
N SER A 66 11.19 0.85 -2.65
CA SER A 66 12.31 -0.03 -3.05
C SER A 66 12.11 -0.69 -4.41
N TYR A 67 10.86 -0.79 -4.88
CA TYR A 67 10.51 -1.26 -6.22
C TYR A 67 10.40 -0.13 -7.26
N GLY A 68 10.72 1.11 -6.88
CA GLY A 68 10.73 2.28 -7.76
C GLY A 68 9.48 3.15 -7.72
N MET A 69 8.56 2.91 -6.77
CA MET A 69 7.35 3.73 -6.65
C MET A 69 7.68 5.16 -6.23
N GLU A 70 7.19 6.11 -7.00
CA GLU A 70 7.28 7.53 -6.68
C GLU A 70 6.11 7.98 -5.78
N MET A 71 6.34 9.00 -4.95
CA MET A 71 5.30 9.51 -4.03
C MET A 71 4.10 10.08 -4.77
N ALA A 72 4.32 10.72 -5.92
CA ALA A 72 3.26 11.25 -6.76
C ALA A 72 2.38 10.12 -7.35
N GLU A 73 2.98 8.97 -7.66
CA GLU A 73 2.27 7.79 -8.13
C GLU A 73 1.31 7.26 -7.06
N LEU A 74 1.76 7.14 -5.80
CA LEU A 74 0.90 6.74 -4.68
C LEU A 74 -0.32 7.66 -4.53
N MET A 75 -0.10 8.97 -4.58
CA MET A 75 -1.18 9.96 -4.49
C MET A 75 -2.19 9.80 -5.64
N LEU A 76 -1.70 9.60 -6.86
CA LEU A 76 -2.53 9.42 -8.04
C LEU A 76 -3.35 8.13 -7.97
N ILE A 77 -2.73 7.01 -7.62
CA ILE A 77 -3.40 5.71 -7.48
C ILE A 77 -4.51 5.81 -6.42
N HIS A 78 -4.21 6.36 -5.25
CA HIS A 78 -5.20 6.54 -4.19
C HIS A 78 -6.38 7.40 -4.65
N GLN A 79 -6.11 8.52 -5.34
CA GLN A 79 -7.17 9.37 -5.88
C GLN A 79 -8.02 8.66 -6.94
N MET A 80 -7.41 7.84 -7.80
CA MET A 80 -8.14 7.08 -8.83
C MET A 80 -9.05 6.01 -8.24
N ILE A 81 -8.63 5.36 -7.17
CA ILE A 81 -9.40 4.31 -6.48
C ILE A 81 -10.53 4.92 -5.65
N ASN A 82 -10.23 6.02 -4.94
CA ASN A 82 -11.15 6.63 -3.97
C ASN A 82 -11.98 7.80 -4.52
N LYS A 83 -11.77 8.22 -5.77
CA LYS A 83 -12.77 9.01 -6.51
C LYS A 83 -14.02 8.14 -6.69
N LYS A 84 -14.91 8.20 -5.70
CA LYS A 84 -16.32 7.85 -5.85
C LYS A 84 -16.78 8.43 -7.19
N LYS A 85 -17.30 7.55 -8.05
CA LYS A 85 -18.10 7.89 -9.23
C LYS A 85 -18.97 9.12 -8.91
N VAL A 86 -18.59 10.26 -9.45
CA VAL A 86 -19.56 11.28 -9.81
C VAL A 86 -20.12 10.78 -11.14
N LEU A 87 -21.14 9.94 -11.04
CA LEU A 87 -22.05 9.60 -12.14
C LEU A 87 -23.45 9.96 -11.67
#